data_AF-A0A8U0M0B8-F1
#
_entry.id   AF-A0A8U0M0B8-F1
#
_cell.length_a   1.000
_cell.length_b   1.000
_cell.length_c   1.000
_cell.angle_alpha   90.00
_cell.angle_beta   90.00
_cell.angle_gamma   90.00
#
_symmetry.space_group_name_H-M   'P 1'
#
loop_
_entity.id
_entity.type
_entity.pdbx_description
1 polymer ?
#
loop_
_entity_poly.entity_id
_entity_poly.type
_entity_poly.pdbx_seq_one_letter_code
_entity_poly.pdbx_strand_id
1 'polypeptide(L)'
;MLEHLEEIRENIFRYLEARIELFTLETRSKIEEGVVVGIHGIVLALLGSMTMIFLFSLLAAYLNEVTNSRYLGFLIVALFFLLTTILWFAAKNFFKAKIRVIAYSTMKKSQEKKEEEKRDAIRDLQDQNRSLINPDPTINP
;
A
#
# COMPACT_ATOMS: atom_id res chain seq x y z
N MET A 1 18.76 -29.09 35.20
CA MET A 1 17.78 -28.97 34.09
C MET A 1 16.96 -27.69 34.18
N LEU A 2 16.54 -27.23 35.37
CA LEU A 2 15.79 -25.96 35.52
C LEU A 2 16.66 -24.72 35.28
N GLU A 3 17.94 -24.74 35.68
CA GLU A 3 18.88 -23.61 35.50
C GLU A 3 19.09 -23.22 34.02
N HIS A 4 19.21 -24.20 33.10
CA HIS A 4 19.34 -23.91 31.68
C HIS A 4 18.07 -23.32 31.06
N LEU A 5 16.88 -23.62 31.61
CA LEU A 5 15.64 -22.98 31.15
C LEU A 5 15.55 -21.54 31.62
N GLU A 6 16.11 -21.24 32.80
CA GLU A 6 16.21 -19.89 33.34
C GLU A 6 17.14 -19.02 32.47
N GLU A 7 18.31 -19.54 32.09
CA GLU A 7 19.27 -18.87 31.19
C GLU A 7 18.70 -18.59 29.81
N ILE A 8 18.02 -19.57 29.21
CA ILE A 8 17.39 -19.41 27.88
C ILE A 8 16.24 -18.39 27.95
N ARG A 9 15.43 -18.45 29.02
CA ARG A 9 14.35 -17.48 29.26
C ARG A 9 14.94 -16.08 29.35
N GLU A 10 15.96 -15.88 30.17
CA GLU A 10 16.59 -14.58 30.40
C GLU A 10 17.23 -14.01 29.14
N ASN A 11 17.91 -14.84 28.35
CA ASN A 11 18.50 -14.39 27.08
C ASN A 11 17.42 -14.04 26.03
N ILE A 12 16.30 -14.79 25.99
CA ILE A 12 15.16 -14.46 25.13
C ILE A 12 14.48 -13.16 25.59
N PHE A 13 14.30 -12.94 26.89
CA PHE A 13 13.75 -11.68 27.41
C PHE A 13 14.65 -10.50 27.05
N ARG A 14 15.97 -10.61 27.23
CA ARG A 14 16.92 -9.55 26.84
C ARG A 14 16.88 -9.25 25.33
N TYR A 15 16.76 -10.29 24.50
CA TYR A 15 16.61 -10.11 23.05
C TYR A 15 15.26 -9.50 22.66
N LEU A 16 14.18 -9.91 23.33
CA LEU A 16 12.84 -9.40 23.11
C LEU A 16 12.73 -7.93 23.54
N GLU A 17 13.35 -7.57 24.66
CA GLU A 17 13.43 -6.21 25.19
C GLU A 17 14.18 -5.29 24.21
N ALA A 18 15.35 -5.71 23.73
CA ALA A 18 16.09 -4.97 22.70
C ALA A 18 15.27 -4.81 21.39
N ARG A 19 14.51 -5.83 20.98
CA ARG A 19 13.62 -5.74 19.81
C ARG A 19 12.43 -4.80 20.03
N ILE A 20 11.82 -4.82 21.21
CA ILE A 20 10.69 -3.93 21.56
C ILE A 20 11.16 -2.48 21.60
N GLU A 21 12.36 -2.24 22.13
CA GLU A 21 12.98 -0.91 22.18
C GLU A 21 13.29 -0.38 20.77
N LEU A 22 13.93 -1.20 19.92
CA LEU A 22 14.16 -0.87 18.51
C LEU A 22 12.86 -0.64 17.73
N PHE A 23 11.85 -1.48 17.96
CA PHE A 23 10.54 -1.35 17.32
C PHE A 23 9.86 -0.06 17.76
N THR A 24 9.93 0.31 19.04
CA THR A 24 9.38 1.57 19.57
C THR A 24 10.09 2.80 19.01
N LEU A 25 11.41 2.74 18.81
CA LEU A 25 12.19 3.82 18.18
C LEU A 25 11.80 4.01 16.69
N GLU A 26 11.79 2.93 15.90
CA GLU A 26 11.39 3.00 14.49
C GLU A 26 9.91 3.37 14.32
N THR A 27 9.06 2.85 15.20
CA THR A 27 7.61 3.11 15.18
C THR A 27 7.33 4.55 15.58
N ARG A 28 8.02 5.14 16.56
CA ARG A 28 7.88 6.57 16.88
C ARG A 28 8.21 7.46 15.68
N SER A 29 9.34 7.21 15.01
CA SER A 29 9.75 8.02 13.86
C SER A 29 8.79 7.89 12.67
N LYS A 30 8.30 6.69 12.36
CA LYS A 30 7.32 6.46 11.28
C LYS A 30 5.90 6.93 11.63
N ILE A 31 5.50 6.85 12.89
CA ILE A 31 4.20 7.34 13.37
C ILE A 31 4.18 8.86 13.29
N GLU A 32 5.24 9.56 13.68
CA GLU A 32 5.24 11.03 13.70
C GLU A 32 4.98 11.61 12.31
N GLU A 33 5.72 11.17 11.29
CA GLU A 33 5.51 11.62 9.91
C GLU A 33 4.20 11.09 9.31
N GLY A 34 3.87 9.82 9.57
CA GLY A 34 2.64 9.19 9.08
C GLY A 34 1.36 9.80 9.67
N VAL A 35 1.38 10.21 10.93
CA VAL A 35 0.24 10.83 11.61
C VAL A 35 0.05 12.27 11.12
N VAL A 36 1.11 13.04 10.94
CA VAL A 36 1.00 14.41 10.41
C VAL A 36 0.44 14.41 8.99
N VAL A 37 0.96 13.54 8.11
CA VAL A 37 0.44 13.37 6.74
C VAL A 37 -0.99 12.81 6.78
N GLY A 38 -1.29 11.88 7.68
CA GLY A 38 -2.63 11.32 7.86
C GLY A 38 -3.66 12.36 8.27
N ILE A 39 -3.36 13.17 9.29
CA ILE A 39 -4.25 14.24 9.77
C ILE A 39 -4.43 15.29 8.69
N HIS A 40 -3.35 15.74 8.05
CA HIS A 40 -3.44 16.70 6.95
C HIS A 40 -4.30 16.15 5.80
N GLY A 41 -4.11 14.89 5.45
CA GLY A 41 -4.92 14.20 4.43
C GLY A 41 -6.40 14.11 4.79
N ILE A 42 -6.73 13.81 6.06
CA ILE A 42 -8.12 13.76 6.54
C ILE A 42 -8.75 15.15 6.47
N VAL A 43 -8.05 16.19 6.95
CA VAL A 43 -8.55 17.58 6.90
C VAL A 43 -8.74 18.02 5.46
N LEU A 44 -7.80 17.72 4.57
CA LEU A 44 -7.89 18.05 3.16
C LEU A 44 -9.05 17.29 2.47
N ALA A 45 -9.23 16.01 2.79
CA ALA A 45 -10.35 15.21 2.28
C ALA A 45 -11.70 15.76 2.76
N LEU A 46 -11.78 16.20 4.03
CA LEU A 46 -12.97 16.83 4.57
C LEU A 46 -13.28 18.15 3.83
N LEU A 47 -12.30 19.05 3.72
CA LEU A 47 -12.46 20.31 2.99
C LEU A 47 -12.82 20.10 1.51
N GLY A 48 -12.14 19.15 0.86
CA GLY A 48 -12.42 18.78 -0.53
C GLY A 48 -13.83 18.25 -0.69
N SER A 49 -14.29 17.37 0.21
CA SER A 49 -15.66 16.84 0.19
C SER A 49 -16.71 17.94 0.36
N MET A 50 -16.49 18.89 1.28
CA MET A 50 -17.37 20.05 1.47
C MET A 50 -17.46 20.88 0.19
N THR A 51 -16.30 21.21 -0.40
CA THR A 51 -16.22 21.96 -1.66
C THR A 51 -16.97 21.25 -2.78
N MET A 52 -16.82 19.92 -2.88
CA MET A 52 -17.49 19.10 -3.88
C MET A 52 -19.02 19.12 -3.72
N ILE A 53 -19.52 19.05 -2.48
CA ILE A 53 -20.97 19.16 -2.21
C ILE A 53 -21.49 20.52 -2.67
N PHE A 54 -20.76 21.60 -2.38
CA PHE A 54 -21.13 22.93 -2.87
C PHE A 54 -21.12 23.02 -4.40
N LEU A 55 -20.13 22.44 -5.08
CA LEU A 55 -20.08 22.37 -6.54
C LEU A 55 -21.30 21.66 -7.13
N PHE A 56 -21.69 20.51 -6.58
CA PHE A 56 -22.89 19.80 -7.03
C PHE A 56 -24.17 20.56 -6.70
N SER A 57 -24.24 21.21 -5.54
CA SER A 57 -25.38 22.06 -5.18
C SER A 57 -25.50 23.26 -6.11
N LEU A 58 -24.37 23.88 -6.49
CA LEU A 58 -24.33 24.97 -7.46
C LEU A 58 -24.77 24.50 -8.84
N LEU A 59 -24.28 23.33 -9.28
CA LEU A 59 -24.70 22.72 -10.54
C LEU A 59 -26.20 22.41 -10.56
N ALA A 60 -26.74 21.87 -9.46
CA ALA A 60 -28.18 21.65 -9.31
C ALA A 60 -28.97 22.96 -9.36
N ALA A 61 -28.49 24.02 -8.71
CA ALA A 61 -29.11 25.34 -8.78
C ALA A 61 -29.06 25.93 -10.20
N TYR A 62 -27.96 25.73 -10.93
CA TYR A 62 -27.87 26.13 -12.33
C TYR A 62 -28.88 25.36 -13.20
N LEU A 63 -29.02 24.06 -13.00
CA LEU A 63 -30.03 23.25 -13.70
C LEU A 63 -31.46 23.69 -13.35
N ASN A 64 -31.73 24.11 -12.12
CA ASN A 64 -33.03 24.66 -11.73
C ASN A 64 -33.40 25.89 -12.57
N GLU A 65 -32.43 26.79 -12.78
CA GLU A 65 -32.64 28.01 -13.58
C GLU A 65 -32.94 27.66 -15.04
N VAL A 66 -32.15 26.77 -15.64
CA VAL A 66 -32.35 26.32 -17.03
C VAL A 66 -33.69 25.59 -17.22
N THR A 67 -34.12 24.83 -16.22
CA THR A 67 -35.38 24.07 -16.25
C THR A 67 -36.59 24.91 -15.80
N ASN A 68 -36.38 26.18 -15.42
CA ASN A 68 -37.39 27.10 -14.92
C ASN A 68 -38.21 26.51 -13.74
N SER A 69 -37.56 25.72 -12.88
CA SER A 69 -38.20 24.98 -11.80
C SER A 69 -37.31 24.91 -10.57
N ARG A 70 -37.92 25.11 -9.40
CA ARG A 70 -37.21 25.32 -8.13
C ARG A 70 -36.45 24.08 -7.61
N TYR A 71 -36.80 22.87 -8.06
CA TYR A 71 -36.28 21.62 -7.50
C TYR A 71 -35.81 20.59 -8.53
N LEU A 72 -36.11 20.77 -9.81
CA LEU A 72 -35.84 19.75 -10.83
C LEU A 72 -34.34 19.49 -11.04
N GLY A 73 -33.49 20.50 -10.93
CA GLY A 73 -32.05 20.38 -11.01
C GLY A 73 -31.46 19.52 -9.90
N PHE A 74 -31.95 19.64 -8.67
CA PHE A 74 -31.55 18.74 -7.58
C PHE A 74 -32.01 17.30 -7.84
N LEU A 75 -33.22 17.11 -8.38
CA LEU A 75 -33.76 15.79 -8.69
C LEU A 75 -32.98 15.08 -9.81
N ILE A 76 -32.56 15.82 -10.84
CA ILE A 76 -31.73 15.30 -11.94
C ILE A 76 -30.37 14.85 -11.41
N VAL A 77 -29.71 15.69 -10.60
CA VAL A 77 -28.41 15.34 -9.99
C VAL A 77 -28.56 14.14 -9.06
N ALA A 78 -29.63 14.09 -8.25
CA ALA A 78 -29.90 12.94 -7.38
C ALA A 78 -30.12 11.64 -8.18
N LEU A 79 -30.88 11.70 -9.28
CA LEU A 79 -31.13 10.54 -10.14
C LEU A 79 -29.85 10.05 -10.82
N PHE A 80 -28.99 10.97 -11.26
CA PHE A 80 -27.68 10.63 -11.83
C PHE A 80 -26.79 9.89 -10.82
N PHE A 81 -26.73 10.37 -9.58
CA PHE A 81 -26.00 9.68 -8.51
C PHE A 81 -26.61 8.34 -8.12
N LEU A 82 -27.94 8.23 -8.13
CA LEU A 82 -28.65 6.99 -7.85
C LEU A 82 -28.38 5.94 -8.92
N LEU A 83 -28.46 6.30 -10.20
CA LEU A 83 -28.13 5.40 -11.31
C LEU A 83 -26.67 4.95 -11.25
N THR A 84 -25.75 5.88 -10.99
CA THR A 84 -24.32 5.55 -10.82
C THR A 84 -24.11 4.57 -9.65
N THR A 85 -24.82 4.77 -8.55
CA THR A 85 -24.77 3.88 -7.38
C THR A 85 -25.29 2.48 -7.71
N ILE A 86 -26.41 2.38 -8.42
CA ILE A 86 -26.96 1.10 -8.87
C ILE A 86 -26.00 0.39 -9.82
N LEU A 87 -25.44 1.12 -10.79
CA LEU A 87 -24.47 0.57 -11.73
C LEU A 87 -23.23 0.06 -11.00
N TRP A 88 -22.73 0.81 -10.02
CA TRP A 88 -21.61 0.40 -9.19
C TRP A 88 -21.93 -0.85 -8.36
N PHE A 89 -23.14 -0.91 -7.80
CA PHE A 89 -23.61 -2.07 -7.04
C PHE A 89 -23.69 -3.32 -7.93
N ALA A 90 -24.21 -3.20 -9.14
CA ALA A 90 -24.23 -4.28 -10.13
C ALA A 90 -22.81 -4.68 -10.60
N ALA A 91 -21.92 -3.69 -10.76
CA ALA A 91 -20.54 -3.90 -11.18
C ALA A 91 -19.61 -4.46 -10.09
N LYS A 92 -20.09 -4.68 -8.86
CA LYS A 92 -19.29 -5.23 -7.75
C LYS A 92 -18.55 -6.51 -8.12
N ASN A 93 -19.18 -7.40 -8.90
CA ASN A 93 -18.57 -8.66 -9.31
C ASN A 93 -17.43 -8.44 -10.32
N PHE A 94 -17.60 -7.50 -11.25
CA PHE A 94 -16.58 -7.13 -12.22
C PHE A 94 -15.37 -6.45 -11.56
N PHE A 95 -15.63 -5.59 -10.58
CA PHE A 95 -14.58 -4.89 -9.84
C PHE A 95 -13.77 -5.87 -8.97
N LYS A 96 -14.44 -6.80 -8.26
CA LYS A 96 -13.77 -7.88 -7.51
C LYS A 96 -12.89 -8.75 -8.41
N ALA A 97 -13.36 -9.08 -9.61
CA ALA A 97 -12.60 -9.88 -10.57
C ALA A 97 -11.35 -9.12 -11.06
N LYS A 98 -11.48 -7.84 -11.41
CA LYS A 98 -10.35 -7.01 -11.83
C LYS A 98 -9.32 -6.80 -10.73
N ILE A 99 -9.76 -6.46 -9.51
CA ILE A 99 -8.85 -6.32 -8.35
C ILE A 99 -8.05 -7.59 -8.14
N ARG A 100 -8.70 -8.75 -8.24
CA ARG A 100 -8.05 -10.06 -8.09
C ARG A 100 -6.98 -10.28 -9.18
N VAL A 101 -7.27 -9.98 -10.44
CA VAL A 101 -6.29 -10.10 -11.54
C VAL A 101 -5.12 -9.14 -11.35
N ILE A 102 -5.38 -7.89 -10.97
CA ILE A 102 -4.33 -6.90 -10.70
C ILE A 102 -3.48 -7.35 -9.51
N ALA A 103 -4.10 -7.79 -8.41
CA ALA A 103 -3.39 -8.30 -7.25
C ALA A 103 -2.49 -9.50 -7.61
N TYR A 104 -3.01 -10.50 -8.33
CA TYR A 104 -2.23 -11.66 -8.74
C TYR A 104 -1.09 -11.30 -9.69
N SER A 105 -1.32 -10.44 -10.69
CA SER A 105 -0.26 -10.04 -11.64
C SER A 105 0.85 -9.23 -10.97
N THR A 106 0.50 -8.37 -10.00
CA THR A 106 1.48 -7.58 -9.25
C THR A 106 2.29 -8.47 -8.30
N MET A 107 1.64 -9.42 -7.63
CA MET A 107 2.32 -10.41 -6.77
C MET A 107 3.22 -11.35 -7.58
N LYS A 108 2.74 -11.86 -8.72
CA LYS A 108 3.52 -12.75 -9.60
C LYS A 108 4.75 -12.04 -10.14
N LYS A 109 4.60 -10.82 -10.67
CA LYS A 109 5.73 -10.01 -11.15
C LYS A 109 6.74 -9.70 -10.04
N SER A 110 6.26 -9.48 -8.81
CA SER A 110 7.14 -9.30 -7.64
C SER A 110 7.85 -10.59 -7.22
N GLN A 111 7.28 -11.76 -7.46
CA GLN A 111 7.94 -13.04 -7.17
C GLN A 111 8.96 -13.42 -8.24
N GLU A 112 8.62 -13.28 -9.52
CA GLU A 112 9.55 -13.52 -10.64
C GLU A 112 10.80 -12.66 -10.51
N LYS A 113 10.63 -11.35 -10.21
CA LYS A 113 11.77 -10.45 -10.00
C LYS A 113 12.65 -10.86 -8.81
N LYS A 114 12.05 -11.35 -7.71
CA LYS A 114 12.80 -11.85 -6.55
C LYS A 114 13.54 -13.16 -6.85
N GLU A 115 12.97 -14.03 -7.67
CA GLU A 115 13.64 -15.27 -8.08
C GLU A 115 14.80 -15.00 -9.05
N GLU A 116 14.66 -14.04 -9.94
CA GLU A 116 15.71 -13.59 -10.86
C GLU A 116 16.90 -12.97 -10.08
N GLU A 117 16.63 -12.00 -9.20
CA GLU A 117 17.66 -11.40 -8.32
C GLU A 117 18.39 -12.46 -7.48
N LYS A 118 17.68 -13.48 -6.98
CA LYS A 118 18.30 -14.57 -6.19
C LYS A 118 19.15 -15.50 -7.06
N ARG A 119 18.74 -15.80 -8.30
CA ARG A 119 19.51 -16.63 -9.24
C ARG A 119 20.80 -15.95 -9.65
N ASP A 120 20.73 -14.65 -9.94
CA ASP A 120 21.90 -13.84 -10.29
C ASP A 120 22.89 -13.75 -9.13
N ALA A 121 22.40 -13.46 -7.91
CA ALA A 121 23.26 -13.44 -6.72
C ALA A 121 23.94 -14.81 -6.45
N ILE A 122 23.25 -15.93 -6.67
CA ILE A 122 23.85 -17.27 -6.52
C ILE A 122 24.94 -17.51 -7.57
N ARG A 123 24.72 -17.04 -8.81
CA ARG A 123 25.69 -17.18 -9.90
C ARG A 123 26.96 -16.36 -9.63
N ASP A 124 26.81 -15.13 -9.18
CA ASP A 124 27.93 -14.26 -8.80
C ASP A 124 28.74 -14.87 -7.65
N LEU A 125 28.06 -15.43 -6.65
CA LEU A 125 28.73 -16.15 -5.54
C LEU A 125 29.45 -17.41 -6.01
N GLN A 126 28.89 -18.13 -6.99
CA GLN A 126 29.54 -19.32 -7.55
C GLN A 126 30.78 -18.94 -8.38
N ASP A 127 30.70 -17.88 -9.18
CA ASP A 127 31.83 -17.37 -9.97
C ASP A 127 32.93 -16.79 -9.06
N GLN A 128 32.54 -16.07 -8.00
CA GLN A 128 33.47 -15.60 -6.97
C GLN A 128 34.15 -16.77 -6.26
N ASN A 129 33.38 -17.76 -5.79
CA ASN A 129 33.94 -18.95 -5.14
C ASN A 129 34.88 -19.73 -6.07
N ARG A 130 34.51 -19.87 -7.35
CA ARG A 130 35.35 -20.50 -8.37
C ARG A 130 36.66 -19.74 -8.63
N SER A 131 36.62 -18.40 -8.62
CA SER A 131 37.82 -17.56 -8.75
C SER A 131 38.77 -17.65 -7.54
N LEU A 132 38.22 -17.88 -6.34
CA LEU A 132 39.01 -18.07 -5.12
C LEU A 132 39.62 -19.47 -5.02
N ILE A 133 38.94 -20.49 -5.54
CA ILE A 133 39.42 -21.89 -5.52
C ILE A 133 40.45 -22.16 -6.62
N ASN A 134 40.41 -21.43 -7.74
CA ASN A 134 41.33 -21.65 -8.87
C ASN A 134 41.92 -20.30 -9.35
N PRO A 135 43.00 -19.80 -8.71
CA PRO A 135 43.77 -18.73 -9.30
C PRO A 135 44.38 -19.26 -10.61
N ASP A 136 44.06 -18.57 -11.71
CA ASP A 136 44.48 -18.88 -13.07
C ASP A 136 45.98 -19.26 -13.15
N PRO A 137 46.35 -20.45 -13.66
CA PRO A 137 47.74 -20.83 -13.88
C PRO A 137 48.31 -20.29 -15.21
N THR A 138 47.74 -19.22 -15.79
CA THR A 138 48.23 -18.65 -17.06
C THR A 138 48.59 -17.18 -16.99
N ILE A 139 49.39 -16.78 -15.99
CA ILE A 139 50.40 -15.74 -16.20
C ILE A 139 51.75 -16.29 -15.72
N ASN A 140 52.56 -16.76 -16.67
CA ASN A 140 54.01 -16.87 -16.49
C ASN A 140 54.65 -15.97 -17.59
N PRO A 141 55.63 -15.11 -17.25
CA PRO A 141 56.30 -14.11 -18.10
C PRO A 141 56.70 -14.53 -19.51
#